data_AF-A0A3D4JEU3-F1
#
_entry.id   AF-A0A3D4JEU3-F1
#
_cell.length_a   1.000
_cell.length_b   1.000
_cell.length_c   1.000
_cell.angle_alpha   90.00
_cell.angle_beta   90.00
_cell.angle_gamma   90.00
#
_symmetry.space_group_name_H-M   'P 1'
#
loop_
_entity.id
_entity.type
_entity.pdbx_description
1 polymer ?
#
loop_
_entity_poly.entity_id
_entity_poly.type
_entity_poly.pdbx_seq_one_letter_code
_entity_poly.pdbx_strand_id
1 'polypeptide(L)'
;MNINNKRSITYLILFFLLIIRYTQSFSLVWADYLTIINSEINNIKLFNFWGDTLFAILLLAKYPLIALIFKLNQNSLSEMLIDRLYIFLLLLAGIIGVYFLPYNIFFIIAFVYTLFLAFSTKQTFSNRQPLSYLDIILLFIFLFLHVYIAHDNMGRLSSFNFIEHLFVEIIPPSVFEEAIFRGIIFFCLFELRISNKKILIIQTIIFWLAHINFAIEAPLFFLIEIPIIGFILGYVALKSKSVSVSSVVHILINIVLFIA
;
A
#
# COMPACT_ATOMS: atom_id res chain seq x y z
N MET A 1 -24.52 -16.31 3.00
CA MET A 1 -23.28 -16.78 3.67
C MET A 1 -23.25 -16.24 5.09
N ASN A 2 -23.12 -17.11 6.11
CA ASN A 2 -23.08 -16.71 7.52
C ASN A 2 -21.84 -15.82 7.81
N ILE A 3 -21.94 -14.93 8.81
CA ILE A 3 -20.90 -14.01 9.28
C ILE A 3 -19.59 -14.75 9.57
N ASN A 4 -19.66 -15.90 10.25
CA ASN A 4 -18.46 -16.69 10.56
C ASN A 4 -17.71 -17.13 9.31
N ASN A 5 -18.41 -17.59 8.28
CA ASN A 5 -17.77 -17.99 7.03
C ASN A 5 -17.11 -16.78 6.35
N LYS A 6 -17.76 -15.60 6.38
CA LYS A 6 -17.22 -14.39 5.74
C LYS A 6 -15.92 -13.93 6.39
N ARG A 7 -15.85 -14.01 7.72
CA ARG A 7 -14.65 -13.73 8.50
C ARG A 7 -13.52 -14.69 8.14
N SER A 8 -13.79 -16.00 8.10
CA SER A 8 -12.78 -16.99 7.72
C SER A 8 -12.22 -16.77 6.31
N ILE A 9 -13.09 -16.46 5.33
CA ILE A 9 -12.63 -16.13 3.97
C ILE A 9 -11.81 -14.84 3.97
N THR A 10 -12.22 -13.82 4.71
CA THR A 10 -11.47 -12.56 4.82
C THR A 10 -10.07 -12.79 5.39
N TYR A 11 -9.94 -13.60 6.45
CA TYR A 11 -8.65 -13.96 7.05
C TYR A 11 -7.77 -14.75 6.09
N LEU A 12 -8.37 -15.68 5.34
CA LEU A 12 -7.64 -16.46 4.33
C LEU A 12 -7.11 -15.55 3.21
N ILE A 13 -7.92 -14.64 2.69
CA ILE A 13 -7.50 -13.71 1.64
C ILE A 13 -6.43 -12.75 2.18
N LEU A 14 -6.58 -12.24 3.41
CA LEU A 14 -5.55 -11.41 4.05
C LEU A 14 -4.21 -12.16 4.18
N PHE A 15 -4.25 -13.43 4.59
CA PHE A 15 -3.05 -14.27 4.66
C PHE A 15 -2.35 -14.38 3.30
N PHE A 16 -3.09 -14.60 2.21
CA PHE A 16 -2.54 -14.60 0.86
C PHE A 16 -1.98 -13.24 0.44
N LEU A 17 -2.68 -12.13 0.75
CA LEU A 17 -2.19 -10.77 0.47
C LEU A 17 -0.87 -10.49 1.19
N LEU A 18 -0.72 -10.94 2.43
CA LEU A 18 0.52 -10.84 3.18
C LEU A 18 1.63 -11.70 2.57
N ILE A 19 1.36 -12.96 2.21
CA ILE A 19 2.35 -13.80 1.50
C ILE A 19 2.83 -13.11 0.23
N ILE A 20 1.91 -12.64 -0.62
CA ILE A 20 2.24 -11.92 -1.85
C ILE A 20 3.17 -10.74 -1.54
N ARG A 21 2.85 -9.95 -0.51
CA ARG A 21 3.66 -8.80 -0.13
C ARG A 21 5.06 -9.20 0.36
N TYR A 22 5.17 -10.17 1.26
CA TYR A 22 6.48 -10.60 1.77
C TYR A 22 7.32 -11.22 0.66
N THR A 23 6.74 -12.08 -0.18
CA THR A 23 7.44 -12.67 -1.34
C THR A 23 7.96 -11.60 -2.29
N GLN A 24 7.17 -10.55 -2.55
CA GLN A 24 7.61 -9.41 -3.36
C GLN A 24 8.86 -8.76 -2.76
N SER A 25 8.87 -8.43 -1.46
CA SER A 25 10.03 -7.83 -0.81
C SER A 25 11.24 -8.76 -0.76
N PHE A 26 11.06 -10.05 -0.48
CA PHE A 26 12.16 -11.02 -0.53
C PHE A 26 12.71 -11.26 -1.94
N SER A 27 11.86 -11.17 -2.97
CA SER A 27 12.31 -11.34 -4.36
C SER A 27 13.24 -10.22 -4.81
N LEU A 28 13.06 -9.00 -4.28
CA LEU A 28 13.97 -7.87 -4.54
C LEU A 28 15.35 -8.11 -3.90
N VAL A 29 15.38 -8.51 -2.62
CA VAL A 29 16.63 -8.90 -1.93
C VAL A 29 17.39 -9.97 -2.71
N TRP A 30 16.66 -10.99 -3.16
CA TRP A 30 17.25 -12.10 -3.90
C TRP A 30 17.78 -11.66 -5.27
N ALA A 31 17.05 -10.80 -5.98
CA ALA A 31 17.47 -10.25 -7.26
C ALA A 31 18.75 -9.40 -7.12
N ASP A 32 18.84 -8.56 -6.09
CA ASP A 32 20.03 -7.74 -5.84
C ASP A 32 21.25 -8.60 -5.49
N TYR A 33 21.07 -9.59 -4.62
CA TYR A 33 22.12 -10.55 -4.28
C TYR A 33 22.64 -11.29 -5.52
N LEU A 34 21.75 -11.72 -6.42
CA LEU A 34 22.15 -12.39 -7.66
C LEU A 34 22.79 -11.44 -8.67
N THR A 35 22.38 -10.17 -8.72
CA THR A 35 23.00 -9.15 -9.56
C THR A 35 24.45 -8.92 -9.15
N ILE A 36 24.71 -8.85 -7.83
CA ILE A 36 26.07 -8.71 -7.29
C ILE A 36 26.95 -9.89 -7.73
N ILE A 37 26.44 -11.12 -7.59
CA ILE A 37 27.19 -12.34 -7.95
C ILE A 37 27.41 -12.45 -9.47
N ASN A 38 26.41 -12.11 -10.28
CA ASN A 38 26.41 -12.34 -11.72
C ASN A 38 26.84 -11.12 -12.55
N SER A 39 27.35 -10.06 -11.92
CA SER A 39 27.86 -8.87 -12.62
C SER A 39 28.97 -9.17 -13.65
N GLU A 40 29.52 -10.37 -13.65
CA GLU A 40 30.48 -10.89 -14.63
C GLU A 40 29.85 -11.64 -15.84
N ILE A 41 28.54 -11.91 -15.86
CA ILE A 41 27.89 -12.74 -16.89
C ILE A 41 26.78 -11.97 -17.62
N ASN A 42 26.84 -11.91 -18.95
CA ASN A 42 25.88 -11.24 -19.86
C ASN A 42 24.39 -11.69 -19.77
N ASN A 43 24.02 -12.56 -18.82
CA ASN A 43 22.67 -13.09 -18.61
C ASN A 43 21.75 -12.20 -17.74
N ILE A 44 22.23 -11.03 -17.28
CA ILE A 44 21.48 -10.10 -16.40
C ILE A 44 20.12 -9.69 -16.99
N LYS A 45 20.02 -9.53 -18.33
CA LYS A 45 18.77 -9.07 -18.97
C LYS A 45 17.61 -10.05 -18.88
N LEU A 46 17.86 -11.36 -18.90
CA LEU A 46 16.79 -12.36 -18.82
C LEU A 46 16.24 -12.47 -17.40
N PHE A 47 17.08 -12.26 -16.38
CA PHE A 47 16.69 -12.36 -14.98
C PHE A 47 15.78 -11.20 -14.55
N ASN A 48 16.08 -9.98 -15.01
CA ASN A 48 15.25 -8.80 -14.76
C ASN A 48 13.82 -8.97 -15.32
N PHE A 49 13.68 -9.55 -16.52
CA PHE A 49 12.36 -9.79 -17.12
C PHE A 49 11.43 -10.65 -16.25
N TRP A 50 11.95 -11.73 -15.64
CA TRP A 50 11.15 -12.60 -14.78
C TRP A 50 10.83 -11.94 -13.43
N GLY A 51 11.78 -11.18 -12.86
CA GLY A 51 11.56 -10.39 -11.64
C GLY A 51 10.46 -9.35 -11.83
N ASP A 52 10.57 -8.54 -12.88
CA ASP A 52 9.60 -7.48 -13.21
C ASP A 52 8.21 -8.07 -13.52
N THR A 53 8.17 -9.16 -14.29
CA THR A 53 6.91 -9.85 -14.62
C THR A 53 6.25 -10.44 -13.37
N LEU A 54 7.02 -11.09 -12.49
CA LEU A 54 6.49 -11.65 -11.24
C LEU A 54 6.00 -10.54 -10.32
N PHE A 55 6.78 -9.45 -10.16
CA PHE A 55 6.41 -8.27 -9.39
C PHE A 55 5.08 -7.69 -9.90
N ALA A 56 4.95 -7.51 -11.21
CA ALA A 56 3.73 -7.04 -11.86
C ALA A 56 2.55 -7.97 -11.58
N ILE A 57 2.70 -9.28 -11.76
CA ILE A 57 1.65 -10.26 -11.48
C ILE A 57 1.21 -10.21 -10.02
N LEU A 58 2.17 -10.16 -9.08
CA LEU A 58 1.91 -10.09 -7.64
C LEU A 58 1.21 -8.77 -7.26
N LEU A 59 1.62 -7.65 -7.83
CA LEU A 59 0.97 -6.35 -7.63
C LEU A 59 -0.47 -6.38 -8.14
N LEU A 60 -0.69 -6.90 -9.34
CA LEU A 60 -2.02 -7.00 -9.97
C LEU A 60 -2.95 -7.95 -9.23
N ALA A 61 -2.42 -9.03 -8.63
CA ALA A 61 -3.22 -9.97 -7.85
C ALA A 61 -3.80 -9.35 -6.57
N LYS A 62 -3.20 -8.30 -6.01
CA LYS A 62 -3.71 -7.64 -4.80
C LYS A 62 -5.07 -6.98 -5.03
N TYR A 63 -5.23 -6.30 -6.17
CA TYR A 63 -6.43 -5.54 -6.48
C TYR A 63 -7.74 -6.36 -6.44
N PRO A 64 -7.88 -7.50 -7.16
CA PRO A 64 -9.09 -8.32 -7.09
C PRO A 64 -9.32 -8.92 -5.71
N LEU A 65 -8.27 -9.25 -4.97
CA LEU A 65 -8.37 -9.80 -3.61
C LEU A 65 -8.89 -8.74 -2.62
N ILE A 66 -8.38 -7.50 -2.70
CA ILE A 66 -8.88 -6.36 -1.91
C ILE A 66 -10.35 -6.09 -2.23
N ALA A 67 -10.69 -6.02 -3.53
CA ALA A 67 -12.06 -5.78 -3.98
C ALA A 67 -13.03 -6.88 -3.51
N LEU A 68 -12.60 -8.14 -3.52
CA LEU A 68 -13.38 -9.27 -2.99
C LEU A 68 -13.61 -9.15 -1.47
N ILE A 69 -12.60 -8.76 -0.69
CA ILE A 69 -12.79 -8.52 0.75
C ILE A 69 -13.80 -7.40 0.98
N PHE A 70 -13.71 -6.29 0.23
CA PHE A 70 -14.66 -5.19 0.36
C PHE A 70 -16.08 -5.63 0.01
N LYS A 71 -16.25 -6.54 -0.96
CA LYS A 71 -17.57 -7.15 -1.22
C LYS A 71 -18.09 -7.93 -0.04
N LEU A 72 -17.28 -8.87 0.46
CA LEU A 72 -17.67 -9.78 1.53
C LEU A 72 -18.12 -9.00 2.77
N ASN A 73 -17.46 -7.85 3.02
CA ASN A 73 -17.63 -6.98 4.17
C ASN A 73 -18.25 -5.61 3.84
N GLN A 74 -19.06 -5.52 2.77
CA GLN A 74 -19.64 -4.24 2.30
C GLN A 74 -20.49 -3.49 3.36
N ASN A 75 -20.99 -4.19 4.38
CA ASN A 75 -21.76 -3.61 5.49
C ASN A 75 -20.89 -3.19 6.69
N SER A 76 -19.60 -3.50 6.65
CA SER A 76 -18.59 -3.24 7.69
C SER A 76 -17.45 -2.37 7.14
N LEU A 77 -17.64 -1.69 6.01
CA LEU A 77 -16.59 -0.84 5.41
C LEU A 77 -16.16 0.29 6.35
N SER A 78 -17.09 0.85 7.12
CA SER A 78 -16.77 1.81 8.19
C SER A 78 -15.88 1.23 9.30
N GLU A 79 -16.08 -0.04 9.68
CA GLU A 79 -15.23 -0.75 10.65
C GLU A 79 -13.83 -1.03 10.06
N MET A 80 -13.73 -1.15 8.72
CA MET A 80 -12.46 -1.19 7.99
C MET A 80 -11.85 0.20 7.74
N LEU A 81 -12.43 1.28 8.28
CA LEU A 81 -12.02 2.67 8.04
C LEU A 81 -12.07 3.08 6.55
N ILE A 82 -12.83 2.35 5.72
CA ILE A 82 -12.99 2.59 4.29
C ILE A 82 -14.08 3.63 4.08
N ASP A 83 -13.70 4.73 3.43
CA ASP A 83 -14.61 5.79 3.02
C ASP A 83 -14.72 5.87 1.49
N ARG A 84 -15.66 6.69 0.99
CA ARG A 84 -15.94 6.78 -0.46
C ARG A 84 -14.74 7.21 -1.29
N LEU A 85 -13.92 8.15 -0.80
CA LEU A 85 -12.72 8.59 -1.53
C LEU A 85 -11.73 7.45 -1.65
N TYR A 86 -11.64 6.58 -0.64
CA TYR A 86 -10.75 5.43 -0.74
C TYR A 86 -11.17 4.49 -1.88
N ILE A 87 -12.47 4.27 -2.10
CA ILE A 87 -12.95 3.49 -3.25
C ILE A 87 -12.54 4.16 -4.57
N PHE A 88 -12.60 5.49 -4.67
CA PHE A 88 -12.12 6.22 -5.85
C PHE A 88 -10.60 6.12 -6.03
N LEU A 89 -9.81 6.23 -4.96
CA LEU A 89 -8.36 6.03 -5.02
C LEU A 89 -8.01 4.60 -5.46
N LEU A 90 -8.74 3.61 -4.95
CA LEU A 90 -8.59 2.22 -5.32
C LEU A 90 -8.93 2.00 -6.81
N LEU A 91 -9.99 2.63 -7.32
CA LEU A 91 -10.32 2.63 -8.75
C LEU A 91 -9.24 3.29 -9.61
N LEU A 92 -8.69 4.41 -9.15
CA LEU A 92 -7.65 5.15 -9.86
C LEU A 92 -6.36 4.31 -9.93
N ALA A 93 -5.88 3.80 -8.79
CA ALA A 93 -4.76 2.84 -8.72
C ALA A 93 -5.02 1.63 -9.63
N GLY A 94 -6.29 1.21 -9.67
CA GLY A 94 -6.88 0.35 -10.67
C GLY A 94 -6.47 0.73 -12.11
N ILE A 95 -7.13 1.76 -12.65
CA ILE A 95 -6.96 2.21 -14.04
C ILE A 95 -5.49 2.36 -14.42
N ILE A 96 -4.70 2.94 -13.51
CA ILE A 96 -3.27 3.13 -13.74
C ILE A 96 -2.56 1.78 -13.91
N GLY A 97 -2.83 0.80 -13.05
CA GLY A 97 -2.30 -0.56 -13.19
C GLY A 97 -2.65 -1.23 -14.52
N VAL A 98 -3.84 -0.98 -15.10
CA VAL A 98 -4.20 -1.47 -16.45
C VAL A 98 -3.35 -0.83 -17.53
N TYR A 99 -3.18 0.50 -17.46
CA TYR A 99 -2.53 1.27 -18.50
C TYR A 99 -1.11 0.76 -18.78
N PHE A 100 -0.38 0.45 -17.71
CA PHE A 100 1.00 -0.03 -17.82
C PHE A 100 1.10 -1.56 -18.06
N LEU A 101 0.00 -2.32 -17.90
CA LEU A 101 -0.02 -3.78 -18.07
C LEU A 101 -1.30 -4.24 -18.82
N PRO A 102 -1.42 -3.94 -20.13
CA PRO A 102 -2.70 -3.94 -20.87
C PRO A 102 -3.38 -5.30 -21.13
N TYR A 103 -2.99 -6.39 -20.47
CA TYR A 103 -3.44 -7.75 -20.83
C TYR A 103 -4.03 -8.60 -19.70
N ASN A 104 -4.52 -8.00 -18.60
CA ASN A 104 -5.06 -8.78 -17.51
C ASN A 104 -6.60 -8.66 -17.39
N ILE A 105 -7.32 -9.66 -17.91
CA ILE A 105 -8.80 -9.75 -17.82
C ILE A 105 -9.32 -9.68 -16.38
N PHE A 106 -8.56 -10.20 -15.40
CA PHE A 106 -8.93 -10.13 -13.99
C PHE A 106 -8.98 -8.70 -13.47
N PHE A 107 -8.21 -7.81 -14.09
CA PHE A 107 -8.19 -6.41 -13.74
C PHE A 107 -9.46 -5.69 -14.17
N ILE A 108 -9.91 -5.90 -15.40
CA ILE A 108 -11.16 -5.34 -15.92
C ILE A 108 -12.33 -5.77 -15.05
N ILE A 109 -12.37 -7.05 -14.65
CA ILE A 109 -13.40 -7.58 -13.75
C ILE A 109 -13.36 -6.86 -12.41
N ALA A 110 -12.18 -6.74 -11.79
CA ALA A 110 -12.03 -6.04 -10.52
C ALA A 110 -12.34 -4.53 -10.63
N PHE A 111 -12.07 -3.91 -11.78
CA PHE A 111 -12.38 -2.51 -12.04
C PHE A 111 -13.89 -2.27 -12.13
N VAL A 112 -14.59 -3.04 -12.96
CA VAL A 112 -16.06 -3.03 -13.07
C VAL A 112 -16.69 -3.30 -11.70
N TYR A 113 -16.07 -4.20 -10.94
CA TYR A 113 -16.54 -4.56 -9.60
C TYR A 113 -16.41 -3.40 -8.59
N THR A 114 -15.26 -2.74 -8.55
CA THR A 114 -15.05 -1.59 -7.66
C THR A 114 -15.92 -0.40 -8.08
N LEU A 115 -16.21 -0.23 -9.39
CA LEU A 115 -17.19 0.76 -9.87
C LEU A 115 -18.57 0.45 -9.30
N PHE A 116 -19.02 -0.81 -9.39
CA PHE A 116 -20.28 -1.22 -8.78
C PHE A 116 -20.31 -0.93 -7.29
N LEU A 117 -19.20 -1.16 -6.56
CA LEU A 117 -19.12 -0.80 -5.14
C LEU A 117 -19.26 0.72 -4.94
N ALA A 118 -18.58 1.55 -5.73
CA ALA A 118 -18.62 3.01 -5.60
C ALA A 118 -20.04 3.60 -5.72
N PHE A 119 -20.87 3.01 -6.59
CA PHE A 119 -22.23 3.50 -6.88
C PHE A 119 -23.34 2.77 -6.10
N SER A 120 -23.01 1.79 -5.26
CA SER A 120 -24.00 1.03 -4.50
C SER A 120 -24.46 1.80 -3.26
N THR A 121 -25.75 2.14 -3.19
CA THR A 121 -26.36 2.97 -2.12
C THR A 121 -26.52 2.26 -0.77
N LYS A 122 -26.29 0.95 -0.70
CA LYS A 122 -26.49 0.13 0.52
C LYS A 122 -25.27 0.08 1.45
N GLN A 123 -24.22 0.86 1.18
CA GLN A 123 -22.94 0.75 1.88
C GLN A 123 -22.82 1.74 3.05
N THR A 124 -22.30 1.23 4.17
CA THR A 124 -21.99 1.99 5.39
C THR A 124 -20.52 2.40 5.37
N PHE A 125 -20.23 3.50 4.68
CA PHE A 125 -18.89 4.09 4.65
C PHE A 125 -18.52 4.75 5.97
N SER A 126 -17.22 4.81 6.26
CA SER A 126 -16.73 5.59 7.39
C SER A 126 -17.04 7.07 7.20
N ASN A 127 -17.58 7.71 8.25
CA ASN A 127 -17.64 9.16 8.32
C ASN A 127 -16.25 9.67 8.73
N ARG A 128 -15.62 10.43 7.83
CA ARG A 128 -14.32 11.02 8.12
C ARG A 128 -14.43 11.96 9.32
N GLN A 129 -13.45 11.87 10.21
CA GLN A 129 -13.20 12.92 11.18
C GLN A 129 -12.12 13.84 10.60
N PRO A 130 -12.32 15.16 10.61
CA PRO A 130 -11.26 16.08 10.19
C PRO A 130 -10.05 15.87 11.10
N LEU A 131 -8.86 15.79 10.50
CA LEU A 131 -7.61 15.87 11.25
C LEU A 131 -7.55 17.23 11.94
N SER A 132 -6.94 17.29 13.13
CA SER A 132 -6.70 18.58 13.76
C SER A 132 -5.67 19.37 12.93
N TYR A 133 -5.74 20.71 12.97
CA TYR A 133 -4.74 21.55 12.32
C TYR A 133 -3.32 21.21 12.78
N LEU A 134 -3.16 20.82 14.04
CA LEU A 134 -1.88 20.41 14.61
C LEU A 134 -1.35 19.11 13.98
N ASP A 135 -2.21 18.11 13.75
CA ASP A 135 -1.81 16.87 13.06
C ASP A 135 -1.32 17.15 11.64
N ILE A 136 -2.00 18.07 10.93
CA ILE A 136 -1.64 18.49 9.57
C ILE A 136 -0.30 19.24 9.59
N ILE A 137 -0.12 20.19 10.51
CA ILE A 137 1.12 20.96 10.63
C ILE A 137 2.31 20.04 10.93
N LEU A 138 2.16 19.10 11.87
CA LEU A 138 3.23 18.15 12.18
C LEU A 138 3.61 17.28 10.99
N LEU A 139 2.61 16.84 10.21
CA LEU A 139 2.86 16.08 8.98
C LEU A 139 3.66 16.92 7.96
N PHE A 140 3.26 18.16 7.75
CA PHE A 140 3.96 19.07 6.83
C PHE A 140 5.38 19.39 7.29
N ILE A 141 5.61 19.58 8.59
CA ILE A 141 6.95 19.79 9.15
C ILE A 141 7.83 18.56 8.91
N PHE A 142 7.30 17.36 9.14
CA PHE A 142 8.01 16.10 8.89
C PHE A 142 8.39 15.96 7.42
N LEU A 143 7.43 16.16 6.50
CA LEU A 143 7.68 16.11 5.06
C LEU A 143 8.70 17.16 4.62
N PHE A 144 8.59 18.40 5.12
CA PHE A 144 9.49 19.49 4.78
C PHE A 144 10.92 19.24 5.25
N LEU A 145 11.11 18.76 6.49
CA LEU A 145 12.44 18.43 7.01
C LEU A 145 13.10 17.33 6.19
N HIS A 146 12.33 16.32 5.78
CA HIS A 146 12.86 15.23 4.97
C HIS A 146 13.29 15.71 3.58
N VAL A 147 12.46 16.49 2.88
CA VAL A 147 12.84 17.12 1.59
C VAL A 147 14.07 18.01 1.75
N TYR A 148 14.15 18.81 2.81
CA TYR A 148 15.27 19.72 3.04
C TYR A 148 16.59 18.97 3.22
N ILE A 149 16.59 17.86 3.96
CA ILE A 149 17.79 17.03 4.19
C ILE A 149 18.22 16.33 2.90
N ALA A 150 17.27 15.87 2.10
CA ALA A 150 17.54 15.04 0.94
C ALA A 150 17.83 15.87 -0.33
N HIS A 151 17.25 17.07 -0.48
CA HIS A 151 17.55 18.02 -1.57
C HIS A 151 19.03 18.41 -1.68
N ASP A 152 19.81 18.37 -0.59
CA ASP A 152 21.25 18.70 -0.64
C ASP A 152 22.07 17.63 -1.43
N ASN A 153 21.46 16.49 -1.78
CA ASN A 153 22.15 15.34 -2.38
C ASN A 153 21.76 14.96 -3.82
N MET A 154 20.77 15.61 -4.47
CA MET A 154 20.21 15.07 -5.72
C MET A 154 20.35 15.93 -6.98
N GLY A 155 20.84 15.28 -8.05
CA GLY A 155 20.87 15.79 -9.42
C GLY A 155 19.51 15.72 -10.12
N ARG A 156 19.32 16.55 -11.15
CA ARG A 156 18.05 16.75 -11.87
C ARG A 156 17.54 15.48 -12.59
N LEU A 157 16.46 14.89 -12.08
CA LEU A 157 15.59 13.99 -12.86
C LEU A 157 14.86 14.76 -13.97
N SER A 158 14.73 14.15 -15.16
CA SER A 158 13.91 14.71 -16.24
C SER A 158 12.41 14.58 -15.90
N SER A 159 11.61 15.58 -16.26
CA SER A 159 10.19 15.66 -15.89
C SER A 159 9.31 14.52 -16.44
N PHE A 160 9.74 13.84 -17.50
CA PHE A 160 8.99 12.74 -18.11
C PHE A 160 9.04 11.46 -17.25
N ASN A 161 10.18 11.18 -16.62
CA ASN A 161 10.36 10.02 -15.75
C ASN A 161 9.54 10.15 -14.45
N PHE A 162 9.33 11.38 -13.97
CA PHE A 162 8.58 11.62 -12.74
C PHE A 162 7.10 11.24 -12.85
N ILE A 163 6.44 11.53 -13.98
CA ILE A 163 5.03 11.20 -14.16
C ILE A 163 4.84 9.68 -14.17
N GLU A 164 5.64 8.97 -14.95
CA GLU A 164 5.60 7.50 -15.00
C GLU A 164 5.84 6.90 -13.62
N HIS A 165 6.88 7.35 -12.92
CA HIS A 165 7.21 6.88 -11.57
C HIS A 165 6.08 7.16 -10.56
N LEU A 166 5.47 8.36 -10.62
CA LEU A 166 4.34 8.71 -9.76
C LEU A 166 3.14 7.77 -9.97
N PHE A 167 2.81 7.50 -11.23
CA PHE A 167 1.64 6.70 -11.58
C PHE A 167 1.89 5.20 -11.41
N VAL A 168 3.10 4.69 -11.64
CA VAL A 168 3.38 3.24 -11.57
C VAL A 168 3.83 2.81 -10.17
N GLU A 169 4.80 3.53 -9.62
CA GLU A 169 5.58 3.07 -8.46
C GLU A 169 5.11 3.69 -7.16
N ILE A 170 4.51 4.88 -7.20
CA ILE A 170 4.05 5.57 -6.00
C ILE A 170 2.57 5.30 -5.73
N ILE A 171 1.66 5.70 -6.63
CA ILE A 171 0.22 5.71 -6.32
C ILE A 171 -0.35 4.30 -6.08
N PRO A 172 -0.26 3.34 -7.01
CA PRO A 172 -0.91 2.04 -6.84
C PRO A 172 -0.36 1.23 -5.65
N PRO A 173 0.97 1.11 -5.46
CA PRO A 173 1.52 0.42 -4.29
C PRO A 173 1.05 1.06 -2.98
N SER A 174 1.13 2.39 -2.85
CA SER A 174 0.67 3.09 -1.64
C SER A 174 -0.80 2.81 -1.34
N VAL A 175 -1.67 2.89 -2.36
CA VAL A 175 -3.11 2.63 -2.18
C VAL A 175 -3.35 1.18 -1.76
N PHE A 176 -2.75 0.20 -2.43
CA PHE A 176 -2.96 -1.21 -2.09
C PHE A 176 -2.41 -1.56 -0.71
N GLU A 177 -1.25 -1.03 -0.34
CA GLU A 177 -0.68 -1.22 0.99
C GLU A 177 -1.58 -0.64 2.06
N GLU A 178 -2.12 0.56 1.88
CA GLU A 178 -3.05 1.14 2.85
C GLU A 178 -4.34 0.31 3.00
N ALA A 179 -4.86 -0.28 1.91
CA ALA A 179 -5.97 -1.23 2.00
C ALA A 179 -5.62 -2.40 2.91
N ILE A 180 -4.45 -3.01 2.70
CA ILE A 180 -4.02 -4.21 3.42
C ILE A 180 -3.74 -3.85 4.88
N PHE A 181 -2.83 -2.91 5.12
CA PHE A 181 -2.32 -2.62 6.45
C PHE A 181 -3.30 -1.81 7.28
N ARG A 182 -3.92 -0.75 6.74
CA ARG A 182 -4.73 0.20 7.53
C ARG A 182 -6.22 -0.11 7.47
N GLY A 183 -6.68 -0.80 6.42
CA GLY A 183 -8.05 -1.28 6.31
C GLY A 183 -8.25 -2.71 6.81
N ILE A 184 -7.73 -3.69 6.07
CA ILE A 184 -8.04 -5.11 6.25
C ILE A 184 -7.44 -5.65 7.56
N ILE A 185 -6.15 -5.43 7.82
CA ILE A 185 -5.51 -5.86 9.09
C ILE A 185 -6.18 -5.18 10.28
N PHE A 186 -6.49 -3.88 10.18
CA PHE A 186 -7.21 -3.15 11.24
C PHE A 186 -8.50 -3.88 11.59
N PHE A 187 -9.33 -4.14 10.57
CA PHE A 187 -10.61 -4.81 10.72
C PHE A 187 -10.48 -6.20 11.34
N CYS A 188 -9.55 -7.02 10.85
CA CYS A 188 -9.36 -8.37 11.39
C CYS A 188 -8.94 -8.36 12.86
N LEU A 189 -8.05 -7.44 13.26
CA LEU A 189 -7.63 -7.31 14.66
C LEU A 189 -8.73 -6.69 15.54
N PHE A 190 -9.50 -5.75 15.01
CA PHE A 190 -10.63 -5.14 15.69
C PHE A 190 -11.73 -6.17 15.99
N GLU A 191 -12.05 -7.04 15.05
CA GLU A 191 -13.00 -8.15 15.21
C GLU A 191 -12.56 -9.16 16.28
N LEU A 192 -11.24 -9.30 16.49
CA LEU A 192 -10.63 -10.06 17.59
C LEU A 192 -10.62 -9.29 18.92
N ARG A 193 -11.30 -8.14 19.00
CA ARG A 193 -11.39 -7.26 20.18
C ARG A 193 -10.03 -6.74 20.66
N ILE A 194 -9.06 -6.61 19.76
CA ILE A 194 -7.76 -6.01 20.08
C ILE A 194 -7.95 -4.49 20.17
N SER A 195 -7.35 -3.86 21.19
CA SER A 195 -7.48 -2.42 21.39
C SER A 195 -6.74 -1.62 20.32
N ASN A 196 -7.25 -0.44 19.95
CA ASN A 196 -6.66 0.41 18.89
C ASN A 196 -5.15 0.68 19.09
N LYS A 197 -4.70 0.85 20.34
CA LYS A 197 -3.26 1.03 20.64
C LYS A 197 -2.42 -0.19 20.25
N LYS A 198 -2.93 -1.40 20.55
CA LYS A 198 -2.25 -2.65 20.16
C LYS A 198 -2.32 -2.88 18.66
N ILE A 199 -3.45 -2.56 18.03
CA ILE A 199 -3.61 -2.64 16.57
C ILE A 199 -2.56 -1.76 15.88
N LEU A 200 -2.39 -0.51 16.33
CA LEU A 200 -1.38 0.41 15.79
C LEU A 200 0.04 -0.19 15.84
N ILE A 201 0.43 -0.76 16.98
CA ILE A 201 1.75 -1.38 17.15
C ILE A 201 1.91 -2.59 16.23
N ILE A 202 0.91 -3.48 16.19
CA ILE A 202 0.94 -4.68 15.34
C ILE A 202 1.04 -4.28 13.86
N GLN A 203 0.22 -3.32 13.40
CA GLN A 203 0.28 -2.81 12.04
C GLN A 203 1.65 -2.23 11.70
N THR A 204 2.25 -1.47 12.62
CA THR A 204 3.59 -0.90 12.45
C THR A 204 4.63 -2.00 12.25
N ILE A 205 4.60 -3.05 13.07
CA ILE A 205 5.54 -4.18 12.97
C ILE A 205 5.35 -4.95 11.66
N ILE A 206 4.10 -5.29 11.29
CA ILE A 206 3.84 -6.03 10.04
C ILE A 206 4.22 -5.17 8.83
N PHE A 207 3.91 -3.87 8.85
CA PHE A 207 4.32 -2.94 7.79
C PHE A 207 5.85 -2.86 7.69
N TRP A 208 6.56 -2.75 8.81
CA TRP A 208 8.01 -2.72 8.84
C TRP A 208 8.64 -3.97 8.24
N LEU A 209 8.21 -5.16 8.70
CA LEU A 209 8.71 -6.42 8.17
C LEU A 209 8.37 -6.63 6.69
N ALA A 210 7.25 -6.07 6.22
CA ALA A 210 6.87 -6.11 4.80
C ALA A 210 7.79 -5.29 3.88
N HIS A 211 8.78 -4.60 4.42
CA HIS A 211 9.77 -3.76 3.73
C HIS A 211 11.21 -4.28 3.96
N ILE A 212 11.36 -5.57 4.22
CA ILE A 212 12.66 -6.22 4.51
C ILE A 212 13.70 -6.04 3.39
N ASN A 213 13.29 -5.70 2.17
CA ASN A 213 14.22 -5.38 1.08
C ASN A 213 15.17 -4.24 1.42
N PHE A 214 14.69 -3.24 2.14
CA PHE A 214 15.53 -2.13 2.58
C PHE A 214 16.54 -2.49 3.67
N ALA A 215 16.44 -3.68 4.29
CA ALA A 215 17.38 -4.06 5.36
C ALA A 215 18.82 -4.20 4.86
N ILE A 216 19.02 -4.47 3.57
CA ILE A 216 20.33 -4.60 2.94
C ILE A 216 20.68 -3.32 2.17
N GLU A 217 19.76 -2.82 1.35
CA GLU A 217 19.98 -1.66 0.48
C GLU A 217 20.11 -0.34 1.26
N ALA A 218 19.27 -0.15 2.29
CA ALA A 218 19.19 1.09 3.07
C ALA A 218 18.93 0.79 4.57
N PRO A 219 19.90 0.24 5.31
CA PRO A 219 19.66 -0.29 6.66
C PRO A 219 19.13 0.75 7.66
N LEU A 220 19.59 2.01 7.58
CA LEU A 220 19.08 3.08 8.45
C LEU A 220 17.63 3.43 8.13
N PHE A 221 17.28 3.52 6.85
CA PHE A 221 15.90 3.72 6.39
C PHE A 221 15.00 2.58 6.89
N PHE A 222 15.45 1.33 6.77
CA PHE A 222 14.72 0.17 7.25
C PHE A 222 14.56 0.15 8.78
N LEU A 223 15.62 0.43 9.55
CA LEU A 223 15.61 0.30 11.00
C LEU A 223 14.91 1.46 11.72
N ILE A 224 14.92 2.66 11.13
CA ILE A 224 14.44 3.88 11.79
C ILE A 224 13.22 4.43 11.06
N GLU A 225 13.36 4.74 9.77
CA GLU A 225 12.34 5.51 9.05
C GLU A 225 11.10 4.69 8.73
N ILE A 226 11.24 3.45 8.25
CA ILE A 226 10.10 2.59 7.94
C ILE A 226 9.20 2.33 9.17
N PRO A 227 9.70 2.00 10.37
CA PRO A 227 8.88 1.91 11.58
C PRO A 227 8.17 3.22 11.91
N ILE A 228 8.85 4.37 11.78
CA ILE A 228 8.26 5.70 12.04
C ILE A 228 7.14 5.98 11.05
N ILE A 229 7.37 5.78 9.75
CA ILE A 229 6.36 5.92 8.68
C ILE A 229 5.19 4.98 8.95
N GLY A 230 5.48 3.71 9.27
CA GLY A 230 4.49 2.70 9.59
C GLY A 230 3.54 3.14 10.72
N PHE A 231 4.12 3.71 11.78
CA PHE A 231 3.42 4.26 12.92
C PHE A 231 2.62 5.52 12.57
N ILE A 232 3.21 6.48 11.85
CA ILE A 232 2.55 7.72 11.41
C ILE A 232 1.29 7.39 10.60
N LEU A 233 1.43 6.52 9.59
CA LEU A 233 0.31 6.12 8.73
C LEU A 233 -0.79 5.41 9.54
N GLY A 234 -0.42 4.48 10.43
CA GLY A 234 -1.38 3.84 11.33
C GLY A 234 -2.10 4.86 12.24
N TYR A 235 -1.37 5.82 12.80
CA TYR A 235 -1.93 6.87 13.64
C TYR A 235 -2.90 7.76 12.87
N VAL A 236 -2.51 8.22 11.67
CA VAL A 236 -3.35 9.04 10.78
C VAL A 236 -4.64 8.31 10.43
N ALA A 237 -4.58 7.03 10.02
CA ALA A 237 -5.77 6.23 9.73
C ALA A 237 -6.70 6.13 10.94
N LEU A 238 -6.17 5.85 12.13
CA LEU A 238 -6.94 5.69 13.37
C LEU A 238 -7.62 6.99 13.83
N LYS A 239 -6.93 8.13 13.66
CA LYS A 239 -7.42 9.44 14.07
C LYS A 239 -8.43 10.03 13.09
N SER A 240 -8.14 9.98 11.80
CA SER A 240 -9.06 10.45 10.76
C SER A 240 -10.25 9.51 10.52
N LYS A 241 -10.16 8.27 11.03
CA LYS A 241 -11.09 7.16 10.71
C LYS A 241 -11.20 6.92 9.21
N SER A 242 -10.09 7.07 8.48
CA SER A 242 -10.08 7.11 7.03
C SER A 242 -8.79 6.54 6.46
N VAL A 243 -8.92 5.45 5.70
CA VAL A 243 -7.80 4.91 4.90
C VAL A 243 -7.44 5.88 3.78
N SER A 244 -8.39 6.63 3.19
CA SER A 244 -8.06 7.59 2.12
C SER A 244 -7.12 8.70 2.59
N VAL A 245 -7.32 9.24 3.79
CA VAL A 245 -6.41 10.24 4.36
C VAL A 245 -5.02 9.63 4.54
N SER A 246 -4.92 8.42 5.10
CA SER A 246 -3.65 7.71 5.24
C SER A 246 -2.96 7.44 3.89
N SER A 247 -3.72 7.08 2.85
CA SER A 247 -3.17 6.87 1.49
C SER A 247 -2.60 8.13 0.87
N VAL A 248 -3.26 9.27 1.04
CA VAL A 248 -2.71 10.55 0.57
C VAL A 248 -1.40 10.86 1.30
N VAL A 249 -1.35 10.65 2.62
CA VAL A 249 -0.12 10.83 3.40
C VAL A 249 0.99 9.89 2.92
N HIS A 250 0.67 8.62 2.70
CA HIS A 250 1.64 7.64 2.20
C HIS A 250 2.19 8.03 0.82
N ILE A 251 1.32 8.44 -0.10
CA ILE A 251 1.72 8.94 -1.43
C ILE A 251 2.65 10.14 -1.28
N LEU A 252 2.33 11.11 -0.41
CA LEU A 252 3.18 12.29 -0.19
C LEU A 252 4.55 11.91 0.40
N ILE A 253 4.59 10.99 1.36
CA ILE A 253 5.85 10.48 1.92
C ILE A 253 6.69 9.84 0.82
N ASN A 254 6.09 8.99 -0.02
CA ASN A 254 6.81 8.35 -1.12
C ASN A 254 7.30 9.36 -2.16
N ILE A 255 6.47 10.35 -2.55
CA ILE A 255 6.92 11.45 -3.42
C ILE A 255 8.16 12.14 -2.84
N VAL A 256 8.15 12.43 -1.54
CA VAL A 256 9.28 13.06 -0.87
C VAL A 256 10.52 12.15 -0.88
N LEU A 257 10.35 10.86 -0.60
CA LEU A 257 11.45 9.89 -0.58
C LEU A 257 12.06 9.60 -1.96
N PHE A 258 11.29 9.77 -3.03
CA PHE A 258 11.76 9.48 -4.40
C PHE A 258 12.23 10.72 -5.16
N ILE A 259 11.78 11.92 -4.78
CA ILE A 259 12.27 13.18 -5.37
C ILE A 259 13.59 13.62 -4.71
N ALA A 260 13.76 13.30 -3.43
CA ALA A 260 14.83 13.83 -2.59
C ALA A 260 15.95 12.80 -2.40
#